data_AF-A0A024U082-F1
#
_entry.id   AF-A0A024U082-F1
#
_cell.length_a   1.000
_cell.length_b   1.000
_cell.length_c   1.000
_cell.angle_alpha   90.00
_cell.angle_beta   90.00
_cell.angle_gamma   90.00
#
_symmetry.space_group_name_H-M   'P 1'
#
loop_
_entity.id
_entity.type
_entity.pdbx_description
1 polymer ?
#
loop_
_entity_poly.entity_id
_entity_poly.type
_entity_poly.pdbx_seq_one_letter_code
_entity_poly.pdbx_strand_id
1 'polypeptide(L)'
;MATQRHRCMSREDDDDDDLFQQLKAAFHIYDCEHCGKAARNAIPCHGNCGHAYYCSRDCLIFHSRTHRHQCLYHRESQASLQELDDLSSEDDDWLPPYLSSAVDLILQHLRDNAAALQ
;
A
#
# COMPACT_ATOMS: atom_id res chain seq x y z
N MET A 1 43.68 25.83 -28.40
CA MET A 1 43.47 25.68 -26.95
C MET A 1 42.26 24.79 -26.74
N ALA A 2 42.44 23.63 -26.11
CA ALA A 2 41.41 22.63 -25.87
C ALA A 2 40.75 22.84 -24.49
N THR A 3 39.42 22.80 -24.42
CA THR A 3 38.61 22.68 -23.19
C THR A 3 37.43 21.77 -23.53
N GLN A 4 37.50 20.48 -23.17
CA GLN A 4 37.07 19.90 -21.89
C GLN A 4 35.54 19.88 -21.70
N ARG A 5 34.95 18.78 -22.17
CA ARG A 5 33.76 18.01 -21.72
C ARG A 5 32.86 18.63 -20.65
N HIS A 6 31.55 18.70 -20.93
CA HIS A 6 30.51 18.32 -19.95
C HIS A 6 29.45 17.45 -20.63
N ARG A 7 29.52 16.16 -20.33
CA ARG A 7 28.54 15.12 -20.63
C ARG A 7 27.36 15.39 -19.68
N CYS A 8 26.19 15.77 -20.22
CA CYS A 8 24.97 15.82 -19.42
C CYS A 8 24.53 14.37 -19.19
N MET A 9 24.89 13.83 -18.03
CA MET A 9 24.29 12.61 -17.51
C MET A 9 22.99 13.05 -16.86
N SER A 10 21.85 12.82 -17.51
CA SER A 10 20.55 12.96 -16.86
C SER A 10 20.52 11.97 -15.70
N ARG A 11 20.17 12.49 -14.52
CA ARG A 11 20.11 11.78 -13.24
C ARG A 11 19.20 10.55 -13.33
N GLU A 12 19.65 9.47 -12.71
CA GLU A 12 18.84 8.35 -12.27
C GLU A 12 17.97 8.88 -11.12
N ASP A 13 16.73 9.29 -11.40
CA ASP A 13 15.73 9.79 -10.44
C ASP A 13 14.53 8.80 -10.38
N ASP A 14 14.77 7.49 -10.32
CA ASP A 14 13.67 6.47 -10.23
C ASP A 14 13.73 5.61 -8.94
N ASP A 15 14.83 5.61 -8.17
CA ASP A 15 14.99 4.72 -6.99
C ASP A 15 14.63 5.37 -5.64
N ASP A 16 14.51 6.69 -5.57
CA ASP A 16 14.19 7.42 -4.32
C ASP A 16 12.68 7.50 -4.02
N ASP A 17 11.82 7.18 -4.99
CA ASP A 17 10.37 7.32 -4.84
C ASP A 17 9.76 6.21 -3.99
N ASP A 18 10.19 4.95 -4.12
CA ASP A 18 9.57 3.83 -3.41
C ASP A 18 9.72 3.90 -1.88
N LEU A 19 10.93 4.20 -1.39
CA LEU A 19 11.19 4.36 0.04
C LEU A 19 10.48 5.62 0.57
N PHE A 20 10.44 6.69 -0.22
CA PHE A 20 9.71 7.90 0.13
C PHE A 20 8.19 7.66 0.18
N GLN A 21 7.63 6.89 -0.75
CA GLN A 21 6.24 6.43 -0.75
C GLN A 21 5.94 5.61 0.51
N GLN A 22 6.84 4.69 0.85
CA GLN A 22 6.70 3.80 2.00
C GLN A 22 6.77 4.58 3.32
N LEU A 23 7.68 5.55 3.45
CA LEU A 23 7.76 6.44 4.61
C LEU A 23 6.55 7.39 4.68
N LYS A 24 6.09 7.95 3.55
CA LYS A 24 4.88 8.78 3.49
C LYS A 24 3.65 8.00 3.96
N ALA A 25 3.54 6.74 3.56
CA ALA A 25 2.51 5.81 4.03
C ALA A 25 2.68 5.52 5.55
N ALA A 26 3.90 5.25 6.02
CA ALA A 26 4.18 4.98 7.42
C ALA A 26 3.89 6.17 8.35
N PHE A 27 4.10 7.40 7.87
CA PHE A 27 3.82 8.62 8.63
C PHE A 27 2.40 9.17 8.43
N HIS A 28 1.56 8.52 7.61
CA HIS A 28 0.19 8.93 7.29
C HIS A 28 0.08 10.43 6.94
N ILE A 29 1.06 10.96 6.20
CA ILE A 29 1.08 12.36 5.79
C ILE A 29 0.31 12.46 4.47
N TYR A 30 -0.93 12.91 4.56
CA TYR A 30 -1.79 13.12 3.40
C TYR A 30 -1.91 14.61 3.08
N ASP A 31 -2.07 14.92 1.81
CA ASP A 31 -2.31 16.28 1.37
C ASP A 31 -3.80 16.61 1.49
N CYS A 32 -4.13 17.78 2.05
CA CYS A 32 -5.51 18.20 2.22
C CYS A 32 -6.13 18.55 0.87
N GLU A 33 -7.16 17.83 0.45
CA GLU A 33 -7.85 18.05 -0.84
C GLU A 33 -8.42 19.46 -1.00
N HIS A 34 -8.77 20.12 0.11
CA HIS A 34 -9.34 21.46 0.04
C HIS A 34 -8.29 22.57 -0.09
N CYS A 35 -7.17 22.47 0.64
CA CYS A 35 -6.24 23.58 0.80
C CYS A 35 -4.78 23.25 0.46
N GLY A 36 -4.49 22.01 0.04
CA GLY A 36 -3.16 21.56 -0.41
C GLY A 36 -2.11 21.43 0.69
N LYS A 37 -2.46 21.66 1.95
CA LYS A 37 -1.52 21.54 3.07
C LYS A 37 -1.35 20.09 3.48
N ALA A 38 -0.11 19.69 3.76
CA ALA A 38 0.19 18.41 4.38
C ALA A 38 -0.47 18.29 5.76
N ALA A 39 -1.18 17.19 5.97
CA ALA A 39 -1.89 16.85 7.19
C ALA A 39 -1.28 15.58 7.79
N ARG A 40 -0.64 15.72 8.96
CA ARG A 40 -0.09 14.57 9.71
C ARG A 40 -1.18 13.74 10.40
N ASN A 41 -2.30 14.38 10.74
CA ASN A 41 -3.47 13.75 11.35
C ASN A 41 -4.67 13.97 10.42
N ALA A 42 -4.54 13.51 9.18
CA ALA A 42 -5.52 13.78 8.17
C ALA A 42 -6.85 13.09 8.50
N ILE A 43 -7.94 13.84 8.37
CA ILE A 43 -9.30 13.37 8.59
C ILE A 43 -9.81 12.82 7.26
N PRO A 44 -10.18 11.54 7.15
CA PRO A 44 -10.73 10.99 5.92
C PRO A 44 -12.10 11.59 5.63
N CYS A 45 -12.54 11.51 4.37
CA CYS A 45 -13.87 11.97 3.98
C CYS A 45 -14.99 11.23 4.74
N HIS A 46 -16.17 11.85 4.82
CA HIS A 46 -17.33 11.28 5.52
C HIS A 46 -17.76 9.89 5.02
N GLY A 47 -17.64 9.63 3.73
CA GLY A 47 -17.96 8.33 3.15
C GLY A 47 -16.84 7.30 3.29
N ASN A 48 -15.71 7.68 3.90
CA ASN A 48 -14.51 6.90 4.09
C ASN A 48 -14.07 6.14 2.81
N CYS A 49 -14.11 6.81 1.66
CA CYS A 49 -13.75 6.22 0.37
C CYS A 49 -12.24 5.94 0.21
N GLY A 50 -11.41 6.32 1.18
CA GLY A 50 -9.95 6.12 1.15
C GLY A 50 -9.17 7.04 0.22
N HIS A 51 -9.84 7.94 -0.53
CA HIS A 51 -9.23 8.76 -1.58
C HIS A 51 -9.18 10.26 -1.27
N ALA A 52 -9.79 10.72 -0.18
CA ALA A 52 -9.81 12.14 0.16
C ALA A 52 -9.57 12.35 1.66
N TYR A 53 -8.61 13.22 1.96
CA TYR A 53 -8.14 13.50 3.31
C TYR A 53 -8.07 15.01 3.55
N TYR A 54 -8.25 15.42 4.81
CA TYR A 54 -8.38 16.83 5.18
C TYR A 54 -7.57 17.18 6.42
N CYS A 55 -6.96 18.36 6.44
CA CYS A 55 -6.20 18.83 7.60
C CYS A 55 -7.08 19.30 8.77
N SER A 56 -8.35 19.58 8.54
CA SER A 56 -9.29 20.10 9.55
C SER A 56 -10.73 19.73 9.21
N ARG A 57 -11.61 19.81 10.23
CA ARG A 57 -13.04 19.55 10.06
C ARG A 57 -13.71 20.54 9.11
N ASP A 58 -13.27 21.80 9.12
CA ASP A 58 -13.81 22.82 8.22
C ASP A 58 -13.52 22.50 6.77
N CYS A 59 -12.26 22.17 6.43
CA CYS A 59 -11.88 21.76 5.07
C CYS A 59 -12.72 20.57 4.56
N LEU A 60 -12.97 19.61 5.45
CA LEU A 60 -13.83 18.47 5.15
C LEU A 60 -15.28 18.88 4.88
N ILE A 61 -15.88 19.74 5.72
CA ILE A 61 -17.27 20.20 5.53
C ILE A 61 -17.40 21.00 4.23
N PHE A 62 -16.47 21.90 3.94
CA PHE A 62 -16.49 22.71 2.72
C PHE A 62 -16.37 21.85 1.46
N HIS A 63 -15.42 20.91 1.43
CA HIS A 63 -15.18 20.09 0.25
C HIS A 63 -16.15 18.90 0.12
N SER A 64 -16.83 18.49 1.20
CA SER A 64 -17.76 17.35 1.19
C SER A 64 -18.83 17.42 0.10
N ARG A 65 -19.31 18.63 -0.21
CA ARG A 65 -20.38 18.85 -1.19
C ARG A 65 -19.91 18.58 -2.62
N THR A 66 -18.70 19.02 -2.96
CA THR A 66 -18.10 18.83 -4.29
C THR A 66 -17.53 17.42 -4.44
N HIS A 67 -16.98 16.85 -3.37
CA HIS A 67 -16.41 15.50 -3.36
C HIS A 67 -17.46 14.39 -3.44
N ARG A 68 -18.74 14.65 -3.11
CA ARG A 68 -19.78 13.61 -2.98
C ARG A 68 -19.85 12.63 -4.14
N HIS A 69 -19.80 13.11 -5.38
CA HIS A 69 -19.90 12.25 -6.57
C HIS A 69 -18.67 11.36 -6.73
N GLN A 70 -17.46 11.91 -6.55
CA GLN A 70 -16.21 11.15 -6.58
C GLN A 70 -16.18 10.12 -5.44
N CYS A 71 -16.66 10.48 -4.25
CA CYS A 71 -16.74 9.59 -3.10
C CYS A 71 -17.58 8.34 -3.40
N LEU A 72 -18.72 8.50 -4.09
CA LEU A 72 -19.58 7.38 -4.45
C LEU A 72 -18.90 6.47 -5.47
N TYR A 73 -18.33 7.07 -6.53
CA TYR A 73 -17.60 6.34 -7.55
C TYR A 73 -16.47 5.47 -6.97
N HIS A 74 -15.64 6.02 -6.10
CA HIS A 74 -14.54 5.28 -5.48
C HIS A 74 -15.01 4.12 -4.59
N ARG A 75 -16.14 4.27 -3.90
CA ARG A 75 -16.71 3.20 -3.07
C ARG A 75 -17.26 2.07 -3.92
N GLU A 76 -17.95 2.41 -5.01
CA GLU A 76 -18.47 1.42 -5.97
C GLU A 76 -17.32 0.66 -6.63
N SER A 77 -16.28 1.37 -7.08
CA SER A 77 -15.11 0.72 -7.69
C SER A 77 -14.36 -0.20 -6.72
N GLN A 78 -14.28 0.15 -5.43
CA GLN A 78 -13.68 -0.72 -4.41
C GLN A 78 -14.51 -1.97 -4.16
N ALA A 79 -15.84 -1.83 -4.07
CA ALA A 79 -16.73 -2.97 -3.89
C ALA A 79 -16.65 -3.94 -5.08
N SER A 80 -16.61 -3.41 -6.31
CA SER A 80 -16.45 -4.23 -7.51
C SER A 80 -15.11 -4.96 -7.59
N LEU A 81 -14.04 -4.44 -6.99
CA LEU A 81 -12.75 -5.14 -6.91
C LEU A 81 -12.80 -6.25 -5.84
N GLN A 82 -13.42 -6.01 -4.69
CA GLN A 82 -13.54 -7.02 -3.64
C GLN A 82 -14.36 -8.25 -4.07
N GLU A 83 -15.41 -8.07 -4.87
CA GLU A 83 -16.18 -9.20 -5.41
C GLU A 83 -15.40 -10.09 -6.39
N LEU A 84 -14.28 -9.60 -6.95
CA LEU A 84 -13.41 -10.39 -7.83
C LEU A 84 -12.37 -11.18 -7.02
N ASP A 85 -11.86 -10.61 -5.93
CA ASP A 85 -10.93 -11.29 -5.02
C ASP A 85 -11.59 -12.47 -4.28
N ASP A 86 -12.88 -12.35 -3.93
CA ASP A 86 -13.64 -13.44 -3.29
C ASP A 86 -13.94 -14.63 -4.23
N LEU A 87 -13.80 -14.45 -5.55
CA LEU A 87 -13.89 -15.54 -6.53
C LEU A 87 -12.52 -16.17 -6.84
N SER A 88 -11.43 -15.68 -6.23
CA SER A 88 -10.07 -16.18 -6.42
C SER A 88 -9.62 -17.18 -5.34
N SER A 89 -10.49 -17.58 -4.41
CA SER A 89 -10.13 -18.44 -3.26
C SER A 89 -10.66 -19.88 -3.36
N GLU A 90 -10.67 -20.48 -4.55
CA GLU A 90 -11.04 -21.89 -4.75
C GLU A 90 -9.96 -22.76 -5.42
N ASP A 91 -8.67 -22.39 -5.30
CA ASP A 91 -7.55 -23.23 -5.78
C ASP A 91 -6.42 -23.35 -4.73
N ASP A 92 -6.77 -23.74 -3.50
CA ASP A 92 -5.83 -24.26 -2.48
C ASP A 92 -5.60 -25.79 -2.61
N ASP A 93 -5.92 -26.37 -3.77
CA ASP A 93 -5.70 -27.79 -4.12
C ASP A 93 -4.38 -28.03 -4.90
N TRP A 94 -3.45 -27.06 -4.94
CA TRP A 94 -2.13 -27.20 -5.57
C TRP A 94 -0.97 -27.36 -4.58
N LEU A 95 -1.16 -28.11 -3.50
CA LEU A 95 -0.03 -28.72 -2.80
C LEU A 95 -0.07 -30.23 -3.05
N PRO A 96 0.67 -30.73 -4.05
CA PRO A 96 0.69 -32.15 -4.31
C PRO A 96 1.18 -32.89 -3.05
N PRO A 97 0.59 -34.06 -2.73
CA PRO A 97 0.69 -34.71 -1.40
C PRO A 97 2.13 -35.05 -0.96
N TYR A 98 3.09 -35.04 -1.89
CA TYR A 98 4.49 -35.23 -1.58
C TYR A 98 5.15 -34.04 -0.85
N LEU A 99 4.63 -32.81 -1.00
CA LEU A 99 5.17 -31.63 -0.32
C LEU A 99 4.74 -31.53 1.14
N SER A 100 3.52 -31.97 1.47
CA SER A 100 3.06 -32.04 2.86
C SER A 100 3.96 -32.97 3.69
N SER A 101 4.32 -34.13 3.14
CA SER A 101 5.24 -35.07 3.81
C SER A 101 6.65 -34.52 3.98
N ALA A 102 7.14 -33.68 3.06
CA ALA A 102 8.48 -33.09 3.15
C ALA A 102 8.53 -31.99 4.22
N VAL A 103 7.48 -31.17 4.32
CA VAL A 103 7.36 -30.14 5.36
C VAL A 103 7.29 -30.77 6.74
N ASP A 104 6.50 -31.83 6.91
CA ASP A 104 6.42 -32.57 8.18
C ASP A 104 7.77 -33.19 8.56
N LEU A 105 8.53 -33.72 7.60
CA LEU A 105 9.87 -34.26 7.84
C LEU A 105 10.86 -33.19 8.30
N ILE A 106 10.82 -32.00 7.69
CA ILE A 106 11.70 -30.88 8.05
C ILE A 106 11.39 -30.41 9.47
N LEU A 107 10.10 -30.27 9.82
CA LEU A 107 9.68 -29.85 11.15
C LEU A 107 10.04 -30.87 12.23
N GLN A 108 9.91 -32.17 11.93
CA GLN A 108 10.31 -33.25 12.83
C GLN A 108 11.83 -33.21 13.07
N HIS A 109 12.63 -33.06 12.02
CA HIS A 109 14.09 -33.03 12.11
C HIS A 109 14.61 -31.84 12.93
N LEU A 110 13.98 -30.67 12.79
CA LEU A 110 14.33 -29.49 13.60
C LEU A 110 14.00 -29.69 15.09
N ARG A 111 12.89 -30.37 15.39
CA ARG A 111 12.48 -30.68 16.78
C ARG A 111 13.44 -31.66 17.44
N ASP A 112 13.85 -32.70 16.71
CA ASP A 112 14.79 -33.71 17.21
C ASP A 112 16.19 -33.10 17.45
N ASN A 113 16.64 -32.21 16.57
CA ASN A 113 17.90 -31.48 16.74
C ASN A 113 17.87 -30.50 17.93
N ALA A 114 16.73 -29.86 18.19
CA ALA A 114 16.56 -28.99 19.35
C ALA A 114 16.58 -29.77 20.68
N ALA A 115 16.08 -31.02 20.69
CA ALA A 115 16.10 -31.89 21.86
C ALA A 115 17.48 -32.50 22.15
N ALA A 116 18.34 -32.64 21.13
CA ALA A 116 19.69 -33.22 21.27
C ALA A 116 20.75 -32.25 21.82
N LEU A 117 20.41 -30.98 22.04
CA LEU A 117 21.29 -29.93 22.56
C LEU A 117 21.08 -29.62 24.06
N GLN A 118 20.32 -30.45 24.77
CA GLN A 118 20.14 -30.43 26.23
C GLN A 118 20.90 -31.57 26.90
#